data_AF-A0A4U9D7M4-F1
#
_entry.id   AF-A0A4U9D7M4-F1
#
_cell.length_a   1.000
_cell.length_b   1.000
_cell.length_c   1.000
_cell.angle_alpha   90.00
_cell.angle_beta   90.00
_cell.angle_gamma   90.00
#
_symmetry.space_group_name_H-M   'P 1'
#
loop_
_entity.id
_entity.type
_entity.pdbx_description
1 polymer ?
#
loop_
_entity_poly.entity_id
_entity_poly.type
_entity_poly.pdbx_seq_one_letter_code
_entity_poly.pdbx_strand_id
1 'polypeptide(L)' 'MTDKHWSRTERLHQTVTNPNIIIKGTHSYYSDCWDNGFERSVVRYLHGDAVSPAVAALRTAG' A
#
# COMPACT_ATOMS: atom_id res chain seq x y z
N MET A 1 -6.90 -21.01 0.15
CA MET A 1 -7.60 -19.82 -0.36
C MET A 1 -7.72 -18.85 0.78
N THR A 2 -7.16 -17.65 0.63
CA THR A 2 -7.32 -16.57 1.61
C THR A 2 -8.82 -16.32 1.76
N ASP A 3 -9.34 -16.31 2.99
CA ASP A 3 -10.75 -16.11 3.30
C ASP A 3 -11.14 -14.65 2.97
N LYS A 4 -11.30 -14.39 1.67
CA LYS A 4 -11.63 -13.08 1.11
C LYS A 4 -13.14 -12.96 0.99
N HIS A 5 -13.64 -11.83 1.46
CA HIS A 5 -15.05 -11.47 1.34
C HIS A 5 -15.12 -9.97 1.12
N TRP A 6 -16.03 -9.51 0.26
CA TRP A 6 -16.16 -8.10 -0.14
C TRP A 6 -16.40 -7.14 1.04
N SER A 7 -16.95 -7.65 2.14
CA SER A 7 -17.17 -6.86 3.37
C SER A 7 -15.95 -6.76 4.28
N ARG A 8 -14.87 -7.52 4.02
CA ARG A 8 -13.61 -7.41 4.76
C ARG A 8 -12.76 -6.32 4.13
N THR A 9 -12.12 -5.52 4.97
CA THR A 9 -11.39 -4.35 4.52
C THR A 9 -10.07 -4.21 5.26
N GLU A 10 -9.07 -3.67 4.57
CA GLU A 10 -7.86 -3.18 5.20
C GLU A 10 -8.05 -1.72 5.64
N ARG A 11 -7.49 -1.36 6.80
CA ARG A 11 -7.42 0.03 7.25
C ARG A 11 -6.18 0.66 6.65
N LEU A 12 -6.36 1.56 5.69
CA LEU A 12 -5.24 2.08 4.89
C LEU A 12 -4.18 2.78 5.74
N HIS A 13 -4.57 3.46 6.81
CA HIS A 13 -3.63 4.10 7.74
C HIS A 13 -2.76 3.10 8.53
N GLN A 14 -3.09 1.81 8.52
CA GLN A 14 -2.34 0.74 9.19
C GLN A 14 -1.55 -0.11 8.20
N THR A 15 -2.04 -0.27 6.97
CA THR A 15 -1.48 -1.20 5.99
C THR A 15 -0.62 -0.55 4.90
N VAL A 16 -0.79 0.75 4.65
CA VAL A 16 0.07 1.50 3.71
C VAL A 16 1.48 1.60 4.28
N THR A 17 2.47 1.20 3.49
CA THR A 17 3.89 1.17 3.88
C THR A 17 4.76 2.07 3.02
N ASN A 18 4.33 2.42 1.81
CA ASN A 18 5.07 3.30 0.93
C ASN A 18 5.12 4.70 1.55
N PRO A 19 6.33 5.23 1.84
CA PRO A 19 6.48 6.50 2.54
C PRO A 19 5.99 7.71 1.73
N ASN A 20 5.75 7.55 0.43
CA ASN A 20 5.22 8.59 -0.44
C ASN A 20 3.68 8.70 -0.38
N ILE A 21 3.01 7.82 0.36
CA ILE A 21 1.55 7.82 0.52
C ILE A 21 1.20 8.31 1.92
N ILE A 22 0.41 9.39 1.99
CA ILE A 22 -0.11 9.94 3.25
C ILE A 22 -1.61 9.69 3.33
N ILE A 23 -2.02 8.80 4.23
CA ILE A 23 -3.44 8.60 4.56
C ILE A 23 -3.82 9.57 5.69
N LYS A 24 -4.74 10.49 5.41
CA LYS A 24 -5.25 11.42 6.42
C LYS A 24 -6.36 10.76 7.25
N GLY A 25 -6.22 10.80 8.58
CA GLY A 25 -7.18 10.18 9.50
C GLY A 25 -7.14 8.65 9.47
N THR A 26 -8.13 8.02 10.12
CA THR A 26 -8.11 6.57 10.39
C THR A 26 -9.26 5.77 9.75
N HIS A 27 -10.18 6.43 9.06
CA HIS A 27 -11.41 5.79 8.58
C HIS A 27 -11.30 5.24 7.15
N SER A 28 -10.34 5.72 6.36
CA SER A 28 -10.12 5.24 4.99
C SER A 28 -9.76 3.75 4.99
N TYR A 29 -10.41 3.00 4.10
CA TYR A 29 -10.24 1.56 3.97
C TYR A 29 -10.25 1.13 2.50
N TYR A 30 -9.78 -0.08 2.23
CA TYR A 30 -9.91 -0.73 0.92
C TYR A 30 -10.41 -2.17 1.08
N SER A 31 -11.23 -2.64 0.15
CA SER A 31 -11.70 -4.03 0.09
C SER A 31 -11.01 -4.72 -1.06
N ASP A 32 -10.08 -5.62 -0.74
CA ASP A 32 -9.22 -6.31 -1.71
C ASP A 32 -9.79 -7.67 -2.15
N CYS A 33 -11.12 -7.83 -2.09
CA CYS A 33 -11.76 -9.14 -2.27
C CYS A 33 -11.46 -9.82 -3.62
N TRP A 34 -11.14 -9.05 -4.65
CA TRP A 34 -10.84 -9.53 -6.00
C TRP A 34 -9.40 -9.30 -6.45
N ASP A 35 -8.54 -8.70 -5.62
CA ASP A 35 -7.16 -8.42 -5.98
C ASP A 35 -6.18 -8.70 -4.84
N ASN A 36 -5.06 -7.98 -4.73
CA ASN A 36 -3.98 -8.28 -3.79
C ASN A 36 -3.58 -7.06 -2.93
N GLY A 37 -4.56 -6.23 -2.56
CA GLY A 37 -4.38 -5.12 -1.62
C GLY A 37 -4.09 -3.79 -2.31
N PHE A 38 -4.31 -2.69 -1.57
CA PHE A 38 -4.32 -1.33 -2.10
C PHE A 38 -3.02 -0.91 -2.78
N GLU A 39 -1.87 -1.04 -2.10
CA GLU A 39 -0.59 -0.58 -2.65
C GLU A 39 -0.16 -1.36 -3.90
N ARG A 40 -0.47 -2.65 -3.96
CA ARG A 40 -0.06 -3.53 -5.07
C ARG A 40 -0.97 -3.41 -6.28
N SER A 41 -2.28 -3.24 -6.06
CA SER A 41 -3.28 -3.37 -7.12
C SER A 41 -3.86 -2.03 -7.58
N VAL A 42 -3.89 -1.01 -6.71
CA VAL A 42 -4.57 0.27 -6.98
C VAL A 42 -3.56 1.40 -7.21
N VAL A 43 -2.49 1.45 -6.41
CA VAL A 43 -1.45 2.47 -6.56
C VAL A 43 -0.56 2.09 -7.75
N ARG A 44 -0.35 3.03 -8.68
CA ARG A 44 0.39 2.76 -9.92
C ARG A 44 1.48 3.80 -10.13
N TYR A 45 2.65 3.31 -10.56
CA TYR A 45 3.78 4.14 -10.96
C TYR A 45 4.24 5.13 -9.87
N LEU A 46 4.12 4.73 -8.61
CA LEU A 46 4.60 5.51 -7.47
C LEU A 46 5.90 4.90 -6.95
N HIS A 47 6.99 5.66 -7.01
CA HIS A 47 8.25 5.27 -6.40
C HIS A 47 8.10 4.95 -4.90
N GLY A 48 9.03 4.18 -4.36
CA GLY A 48 8.97 3.71 -2.97
C GLY A 48 8.27 2.36 -2.82
N ASP A 49 7.91 1.70 -3.91
CA ASP A 49 7.52 0.29 -3.91
C ASP A 49 8.74 -0.65 -4.05
N ALA A 50 8.50 -1.95 -4.03
CA ALA A 50 9.55 -2.97 -4.08
C ALA A 50 10.30 -3.04 -5.43
N VAL A 51 9.68 -2.60 -6.53
CA VAL A 51 10.26 -2.65 -7.88
C VAL A 51 11.06 -1.37 -8.16
N SER A 52 10.64 -0.25 -7.59
CA SER A 52 11.13 1.10 -7.84
C SER A 52 11.40 1.83 -6.51
N PRO A 53 12.40 1.41 -5.72
CA PRO A 53 12.68 2.01 -4.42
C PRO A 53 12.87 3.53 -4.52
N ALA A 54 12.42 4.27 -3.51
CA ALA A 54 12.59 5.72 -3.50
C ALA A 54 14.09 6.08 -3.50
N VAL A 55 14.47 7.10 -4.27
CA VAL A 55 15.86 7.55 -4.44
C VAL A 55 16.56 7.88 -3.10
N ALA A 56 15.80 8.22 -2.07
CA ALA A 56 16.33 8.43 -0.71
C ALA A 56 17.00 7.17 -0.11
N ALA A 57 16.52 5.97 -0.43
CA ALA A 57 17.08 4.72 0.09
C ALA A 57 18.47 4.38 -0.50
N LEU A 58 18.81 4.93 -1.67
CA LEU A 58 20.11 4.72 -2.34
C LEU A 58 21.24 5.60 -1.78
N ARG A 59 20.93 6.59 -0.93
CA ARG A 59 21.94 7.52 -0.37
C ARG A 59 22.51 7.10 0.98
N THR A 60 21.94 6.08 1.63
CA THR A 60 22.37 5.59 2.95
C THR A 60 23.24 4.32 2.86
N ALA A 61 23.52 3.85 1.65
CA ALA A 61 24.32 2.65 1.39
C ALA A 61 25.76 2.97 0.94
N GLY A 62 26.30 4.13 1.33
CA GLY A 62 27.67 4.58 1.05
C GLY A 62 28.45 4.83 2.32
#